data_AF-A0A1C2DW03-F1
#
_entry.id   AF-A0A1C2DW03-F1
#
_cell.length_a   1.000
_cell.length_b   1.000
_cell.length_c   1.000
_cell.angle_alpha   90.00
_cell.angle_beta   90.00
_cell.angle_gamma   90.00
#
_symmetry.space_group_name_H-M   'P 1'
#
loop_
_entity.id
_entity.type
_entity.pdbx_description
1 polymer ?
#
loop_
_entity_poly.entity_id
_entity_poly.type
_entity_poly.pdbx_seq_one_letter_code
_entity_poly.pdbx_strand_id
1 'polypeptide(L)' 'MDAINLADAKARLSELVDRVEAGDSIDITRRGKTVARLTAVARPRKPIDAALLQSLTAATPPQSQSAADLVRSMRDGDRY' A
#
# COMPACT_ATOMS: atom_id res chain seq x y z
N MET A 1 9.95 0.01 7.88
CA MET A 1 9.28 -0.35 9.15
C MET A 1 9.94 0.51 10.19
N ASP A 2 9.31 1.64 10.53
CA ASP A 2 9.96 2.68 11.32
C ASP A 2 9.79 2.36 12.80
N ALA A 3 10.90 2.26 13.51
CA ALA A 3 10.92 1.99 14.94
C ALA A 3 11.30 3.26 15.71
N ILE A 4 10.47 3.69 16.65
CA ILE A 4 10.69 4.87 17.48
C ILE A 4 10.71 4.50 18.96
N ASN A 5 11.54 5.15 19.76
CA ASN A 5 11.52 4.96 21.20
C ASN A 5 10.26 5.59 21.81
N LEU A 6 9.71 4.98 22.85
CA LEU A 6 8.53 5.47 23.57
C LEU A 6 8.69 6.91 24.07
N ALA A 7 9.90 7.32 24.45
CA ALA A 7 10.17 8.69 24.88
C ALA A 7 9.92 9.70 23.75
N ASP A 8 10.43 9.40 22.55
CA ASP A 8 10.25 10.22 21.36
C ASP A 8 8.81 10.15 20.85
N ALA A 9 8.19 8.97 20.94
CA ALA A 9 6.79 8.76 20.59
C ALA A 9 5.84 9.63 21.43
N LYS A 10 6.13 9.79 22.72
CA LYS A 10 5.35 10.67 23.60
C LYS A 10 5.49 12.14 23.23
N ALA A 11 6.67 12.58 22.80
CA ALA A 11 6.94 13.97 22.46
C ALA A 11 6.32 14.38 21.10
N ARG A 12 6.21 13.43 20.15
CA ARG A 12 5.74 13.68 18.78
C ARG A 12 4.50 12.88 18.42
N LEU A 13 3.66 12.57 19.40
CA LEU A 13 2.52 11.67 19.18
C LEU A 13 1.59 12.18 18.08
N SER A 14 1.33 13.49 18.01
CA SER A 14 0.48 14.09 16.98
C SER A 14 1.01 13.83 15.56
N GLU A 15 2.30 14.07 15.31
CA GLU A 15 2.93 13.83 14.01
C GLU A 15 2.90 12.34 13.62
N LEU A 16 3.11 11.45 14.60
CA LEU A 16 3.05 10.00 14.38
C LEU A 16 1.63 9.54 14.05
N VAL A 17 0.62 10.16 14.65
CA VAL A 17 -0.78 9.89 14.31
C VAL A 17 -1.08 10.34 12.88
N ASP A 18 -0.67 11.55 12.48
CA ASP A 18 -0.88 12.06 11.12
C ASP A 18 -0.24 11.14 10.06
N ARG A 19 0.98 10.67 10.32
CA ARG A 19 1.67 9.69 9.46
C ARG A 19 0.92 8.37 9.37
N VAL A 20 0.43 7.88 10.50
CA VAL A 20 -0.32 6.63 10.56
C VAL A 20 -1.69 6.77 9.87
N GLU A 21 -2.34 7.93 9.94
CA GLU A 21 -3.55 8.23 9.16
C GLU A 21 -3.29 8.25 7.65
N ALA A 22 -2.10 8.69 7.23
CA ALA A 22 -1.66 8.64 5.83
C ALA A 22 -1.36 7.21 5.32
N GLY A 23 -1.30 6.22 6.23
CA GLY A 23 -1.11 4.81 5.89
C GLY A 23 0.20 4.21 6.38
N ASP A 24 1.03 4.96 7.13
CA ASP A 24 2.23 4.41 7.74
C ASP A 24 1.90 3.41 8.87
N SER A 25 2.85 2.53 9.15
CA SER A 25 2.84 1.66 10.33
C SER A 25 4.15 1.83 11.09
N ILE A 26 4.04 2.20 12.37
CA ILE A 26 5.17 2.61 13.20
C ILE A 26 5.26 1.70 14.42
N ASP A 27 6.44 1.13 14.65
CA ASP A 27 6.73 0.31 15.82
C ASP A 27 7.26 1.18 16.96
N ILE A 28 6.68 1.04 18.15
CA ILE A 28 7.12 1.73 19.36
C ILE A 28 7.96 0.76 20.17
N THR A 29 9.19 1.18 20.47
CA THR A 29 10.16 0.43 21.25
C THR A 29 10.31 1.03 22.65
N ARG A 30 10.55 0.17 23.66
CA ARG A 30 10.93 0.57 25.01
C ARG A 30 12.19 -0.21 25.38
N ARG A 31 13.29 0.50 25.67
CA ARG A 31 14.60 -0.10 25.98
C ARG A 31 15.08 -1.08 24.89
N GLY A 32 14.93 -0.69 23.62
CA GLY A 32 15.36 -1.49 22.47
C GLY A 32 14.47 -2.70 22.12
N LYS A 33 13.36 -2.91 22.83
CA LYS A 33 12.38 -3.97 22.52
C LYS A 33 11.09 -3.35 21.98
N THR A 34 10.55 -3.87 20.90
CA THR A 34 9.23 -3.46 20.38
C THR A 34 8.15 -3.85 21.38
N VAL A 35 7.32 -2.89 21.77
CA VAL A 35 6.26 -3.07 22.79
C VAL A 35 4.87 -2.74 22.26
N ALA A 36 4.77 -1.93 21.21
CA ALA A 36 3.50 -1.59 20.59
C ALA A 36 3.71 -1.25 19.11
N ARG A 37 2.61 -1.24 18.35
CA ARG A 37 2.57 -0.76 16.97
C ARG A 37 1.43 0.23 16.82
N LEU A 38 1.73 1.39 16.24
CA LEU A 38 0.75 2.38 15.84
C LEU A 38 0.37 2.10 14.38
N THR A 39 -0.90 1.79 14.16
CA THR A 39 -1.50 1.57 12.84
C THR A 39 -2.80 2.35 12.72
N ALA A 40 -3.20 2.67 11.49
CA ALA A 40 -4.48 3.30 11.24
C ALA A 40 -5.59 2.44 11.83
N VAL A 41 -6.63 3.08 12.38
CA VAL A 41 -7.83 2.37 12.78
C VAL A 41 -8.41 1.69 11.55
N ALA A 42 -8.73 0.39 11.67
CA ALA A 42 -9.34 -0.37 10.59
C ALA A 42 -10.69 0.27 10.23
N ARG A 43 -10.72 1.01 9.11
CA ARG A 43 -11.97 1.53 8.55
C ARG A 43 -12.64 0.39 7.76
N PRO A 44 -13.97 0.24 7.84
CA PRO A 44 -14.67 -0.71 6.98
C PRO A 44 -14.31 -0.40 5.54
N ARG A 45 -13.87 -1.43 4.79
CA ARG A 45 -13.53 -1.27 3.38
C ARG A 45 -14.77 -0.79 2.64
N LYS A 46 -14.60 0.19 1.75
CA LYS A 46 -15.67 0.56 0.84
C LYS A 46 -16.08 -0.68 0.03
N PRO A 47 -17.38 -1.02 -0.04
CA PRO A 47 -17.84 -2.06 -0.94
C PRO A 47 -17.39 -1.77 -2.36
N ILE A 48 -16.90 -2.80 -3.04
CA ILE A 48 -16.53 -2.70 -4.45
C ILE A 48 -17.80 -2.97 -5.26
N ASP A 49 -18.12 -2.07 -6.18
CA ASP A 49 -19.20 -2.30 -7.15
C ASP A 49 -18.71 -3.27 -8.23
N ALA A 50 -19.05 -4.55 -8.06
CA ALA A 50 -18.68 -5.60 -8.99
C ALA A 50 -19.29 -5.39 -10.39
N ALA A 51 -20.49 -4.80 -10.48
CA ALA A 51 -21.16 -4.55 -11.74
C ALA A 51 -20.44 -3.45 -12.53
N LEU A 52 -19.98 -2.40 -11.85
CA LEU A 52 -19.13 -1.37 -12.45
C LEU A 52 -17.81 -1.94 -12.97
N LEU A 53 -17.14 -2.79 -12.19
CA LEU A 53 -15.89 -3.42 -12.64
C LEU A 53 -16.11 -4.32 -13.86
N GLN A 54 -17.22 -5.04 -13.89
CA GLN A 54 -17.56 -5.92 -15.00
C GLN A 54 -17.88 -5.13 -16.28
N SER A 55 -18.58 -3.99 -16.17
CA SER A 55 -18.86 -3.13 -17.33
C SER A 55 -17.59 -2.50 -17.93
N LEU A 56 -16.66 -2.07 -17.07
CA LEU A 56 -15.34 -1.58 -17.50
C LEU A 56 -14.53 -2.69 -18.19
N THR A 57 -14.55 -3.90 -17.64
CA THR A 57 -13.84 -5.06 -18.22
C THR A 57 -14.45 -5.45 -19.57
N ALA A 58 -15.78 -5.43 -19.70
CA ALA A 58 -16.47 -5.74 -20.95
C ALA A 58 -16.18 -4.73 -22.08
N ALA A 59 -15.87 -3.48 -21.74
CA ALA A 59 -15.45 -2.46 -22.70
C ALA A 59 -13.98 -2.58 -23.12
N THR A 60 -13.19 -3.42 -22.44
CA THR A 60 -11.77 -3.61 -22.76
C THR A 60 -11.65 -4.52 -24.00
N PRO A 61 -10.98 -4.07 -25.08
CA PRO A 61 -10.78 -4.91 -26.26
C PRO A 61 -9.93 -6.14 -25.92
N PRO A 62 -10.19 -7.29 -26.57
CA PRO A 62 -9.36 -8.47 -26.38
C PRO A 62 -7.92 -8.19 -26.82
N GLN A 63 -6.96 -8.73 -26.07
CA GLN A 63 -5.55 -8.60 -26.40
C GLN A 63 -5.26 -9.40 -27.68
N SER A 64 -4.74 -8.72 -28.71
CA SER A 64 -4.46 -9.32 -30.03
C SER A 64 -3.20 -10.19 -30.05
N GLN A 65 -2.28 -9.94 -29.12
CA GLN A 65 -1.02 -10.68 -28.98
C GLN A 65 -1.08 -11.63 -27.79
N SER A 66 -0.41 -12.77 -27.91
CA SER A 66 -0.22 -13.67 -26.78
C SER A 66 0.50 -12.92 -25.64
N ALA A 67 0.24 -13.31 -24.38
CA ALA A 67 0.92 -12.71 -23.24
C ALA A 67 2.45 -12.87 -23.33
N ALA A 68 2.93 -13.99 -23.87
CA ALA A 68 4.36 -14.26 -24.06
C ALA A 68 4.99 -13.30 -25.07
N ASP A 69 4.31 -13.03 -26.19
CA ASP A 69 4.81 -12.12 -27.23
C ASP A 69 4.75 -10.66 -26.77
N LEU A 70 3.70 -10.28 -26.04
CA LEU A 70 3.60 -8.95 -25.43
C LEU A 70 4.77 -8.69 -24.48
N VAL A 71 4.99 -9.59 -23.50
CA VAL A 71 6.08 -9.44 -22.52
C VAL A 71 7.46 -9.43 -23.19
N ARG A 72 7.64 -10.24 -24.25
CA ARG A 72 8.87 -10.22 -25.06
C ARG A 72 9.07 -8.86 -25.73
N SER A 73 8.03 -8.32 -26.38
CA SER A 73 8.10 -7.00 -27.03
C SER A 73 8.43 -5.86 -26.07
N MET A 74 7.86 -5.88 -24.85
CA MET A 74 8.14 -4.89 -23.81
C MET A 74 9.61 -4.95 -23.36
N ARG A 75 10.15 -6.16 -23.18
CA ARG A 75 11.54 -6.37 -22.77
C ARG A 75 12.55 -5.96 -23.85
N ASP A 76 12.22 -6.25 -25.11
CA ASP A 76 13.12 -5.98 -26.23
C ASP A 76 13.07 -4.50 -26.65
N GLY A 77 11.94 -3.81 -26.41
CA GLY A 77 11.76 -2.38 -26.68
C GLY A 77 12.57 -1.44 -25.77
N ASP A 78 12.86 -1.83 -24.53
CA ASP A 78 13.69 -1.08 -23.57
C ASP A 78 15.20 -1.19 -23.86
N ARG A 79 15.61 -1.93 -24.91
CA ARG A 79 17.02 -2.24 -25.20
C ARG A 79 17.74 -1.21 -26.08
N TYR A 80 17.15 -0.06 -26.38
CA TYR A 80 17.76 1.01 -27.18
C TYR A 80 17.68 2.37 -26.48
#